data_AF-V2YDB3-F1
#
_entry.id   AF-V2YDB3-F1
#
_cell.length_a   1.000
_cell.length_b   1.000
_cell.length_c   1.000
_cell.angle_alpha   90.00
_cell.angle_beta   90.00
_cell.angle_gamma   90.00
#
_symmetry.space_group_name_H-M   'P 1'
#
loop_
_entity.id
_entity.type
_entity.pdbx_description
1 polymer ?
#
loop_
_entity_poly.entity_id
_entity_poly.type
_entity_poly.pdbx_seq_one_letter_code
_entity_poly.pdbx_strand_id
1 'polypeptide(L)'
;MTADKILEIARGELGVKEYPANSNRVKYIDDYGISPNPWCCVFVWWVFWKAGALALFYGGKKTAYCPTLKNYHKGQAVKGDYRPGDVVFFNFNGGSNAAHVGICESWDGAYITTIDGNTAPNNEANGGAVMRRRRARKYIVGAYRPDYQGQIKPDVPASGVTEEKKAAGVAKALDKSLAGTYVVTAGSGLHIRSGAGAGKASMAVLPKGTRVRNYGYYTEVSGVAWLYVQVTHRGVRYTGFCSGQYLSKV
;
A
#
# COMPACT_ATOMS: atom_id res chain seq x y z
N MET A 1 6.24 -3.23 12.09
CA MET A 1 5.92 -3.80 10.78
C MET A 1 5.17 -2.77 9.94
N THR A 2 5.56 -2.57 8.67
CA THR A 2 4.89 -1.64 7.74
C THR A 2 4.21 -2.39 6.59
N ALA A 3 3.20 -1.76 5.97
CA ALA A 3 2.57 -2.27 4.76
C ALA A 3 3.58 -2.46 3.61
N ASP A 4 4.54 -1.55 3.47
CA ASP A 4 5.58 -1.63 2.45
C ASP A 4 6.44 -2.89 2.61
N LYS A 5 6.75 -3.29 3.85
CA LYS A 5 7.55 -4.51 4.09
C LYS A 5 6.79 -5.78 3.71
N ILE A 6 5.50 -5.83 4.01
CA ILE A 6 4.62 -6.93 3.57
C ILE A 6 4.59 -7.01 2.04
N LEU A 7 4.41 -5.87 1.37
CA LEU A 7 4.36 -5.82 -0.08
C LEU A 7 5.72 -6.12 -0.74
N GLU A 8 6.83 -5.70 -0.14
CA GLU A 8 8.18 -6.05 -0.61
C GLU A 8 8.37 -7.57 -0.63
N ILE A 9 8.01 -8.25 0.45
CA ILE A 9 8.07 -9.72 0.54
C ILE A 9 7.14 -10.35 -0.50
N ALA A 10 5.88 -9.92 -0.58
CA ALA A 10 4.92 -10.47 -1.55
C ALA A 10 5.39 -10.29 -3.00
N ARG A 11 6.00 -9.14 -3.35
CA ARG A 11 6.55 -8.87 -4.70
C ARG A 11 7.72 -9.79 -5.03
N GLY A 12 8.56 -10.11 -4.04
CA GLY A 12 9.68 -11.04 -4.21
C GLY A 12 9.25 -12.46 -4.60
N GLU A 13 7.97 -12.79 -4.40
CA GLU A 13 7.41 -14.11 -4.66
C GLU A 13 6.69 -14.24 -6.00
N LEU A 14 6.58 -13.14 -6.78
CA LEU A 14 5.92 -13.15 -8.07
C LEU A 14 6.53 -14.19 -9.02
N GLY A 15 5.67 -15.04 -9.58
CA GLY A 15 6.07 -16.09 -10.52
C GLY A 15 6.43 -17.42 -9.87
N VAL A 16 6.46 -17.53 -8.54
CA VAL A 16 6.53 -18.84 -7.86
C VAL A 16 5.31 -19.67 -8.22
N LYS A 17 5.54 -20.94 -8.55
CA LYS A 17 4.50 -21.88 -9.00
C LYS A 17 4.56 -23.15 -8.18
N GLU A 18 3.45 -23.86 -8.17
CA GLU A 18 3.41 -25.25 -7.73
C GLU A 18 4.33 -26.13 -8.58
N TYR A 19 4.90 -27.14 -7.94
CA TYR A 19 5.59 -28.21 -8.63
C TYR A 19 5.31 -29.57 -7.96
N PRO A 20 4.71 -30.54 -8.69
CA PRO A 20 4.19 -30.45 -10.05
C PRO A 20 3.03 -29.45 -10.20
N ALA A 21 2.69 -29.05 -11.42
CA ALA A 21 1.54 -28.16 -11.64
C ALA A 21 0.22 -28.81 -11.18
N ASN A 22 -0.69 -28.01 -10.61
CA ASN A 22 -1.99 -28.43 -10.05
C ASN A 22 -1.90 -29.40 -8.87
N SER A 23 -0.74 -29.48 -8.23
CA SER A 23 -0.52 -30.40 -7.10
C SER A 23 -0.83 -29.76 -5.74
N ASN A 24 -1.00 -28.43 -5.68
CA ASN A 24 -0.94 -27.65 -4.43
C ASN A 24 0.35 -27.89 -3.62
N ARG A 25 1.44 -28.32 -4.26
CA ARG A 25 2.76 -28.46 -3.64
C ARG A 25 3.60 -27.24 -4.00
N VAL A 26 3.90 -26.44 -2.99
CA VAL A 26 4.68 -25.21 -3.09
C VAL A 26 5.31 -24.94 -1.73
N LYS A 27 6.46 -24.24 -1.69
CA LYS A 27 7.20 -23.97 -0.44
C LYS A 27 6.34 -23.42 0.71
N TYR A 28 5.28 -22.67 0.41
CA TYR A 28 4.39 -22.11 1.44
C TYR A 28 3.61 -23.19 2.18
N ILE A 29 3.22 -24.27 1.50
CA ILE A 29 2.52 -25.42 2.10
C ILE A 29 3.48 -26.20 3.00
N ASP A 30 4.72 -26.39 2.54
CA ASP A 30 5.78 -27.06 3.30
C ASP A 30 6.13 -26.27 4.57
N ASP A 31 6.37 -24.96 4.46
CA ASP A 31 6.64 -24.07 5.59
C ASP A 31 5.45 -23.97 6.55
N TYR A 32 4.23 -24.07 6.03
CA TYR A 32 3.03 -24.09 6.87
C TYR A 32 2.89 -25.42 7.61
N GLY A 33 3.37 -26.53 7.06
CA GLY A 33 3.32 -27.87 7.64
C GLY A 33 1.95 -28.54 7.50
N ILE A 34 1.30 -28.40 6.35
CA ILE A 34 0.04 -29.10 6.03
C ILE A 34 0.16 -29.94 4.76
N SER A 35 -0.72 -30.91 4.60
CA SER A 35 -0.90 -31.61 3.32
C SER A 35 -1.31 -30.63 2.20
N PRO A 36 -1.02 -30.96 0.92
CA PRO A 36 -1.40 -30.12 -0.21
C PRO A 36 -2.87 -29.69 -0.19
N ASN A 37 -3.10 -28.39 -0.29
CA ASN A 37 -4.41 -27.74 -0.15
C ASN A 37 -4.35 -26.38 -0.88
N PRO A 38 -5.46 -25.86 -1.42
CA PRO A 38 -5.55 -24.47 -1.85
C PRO A 38 -4.81 -23.48 -0.93
N TRP A 39 -3.84 -22.78 -1.50
CA TRP A 39 -2.80 -22.11 -0.71
C TRP A 39 -2.83 -20.57 -0.80
N CYS A 40 -3.92 -19.97 -1.28
CA CYS A 40 -4.04 -18.50 -1.33
C CYS A 40 -3.93 -17.86 0.06
N CYS A 41 -4.64 -18.39 1.06
CA CYS A 41 -4.57 -17.93 2.45
C CYS A 41 -3.22 -18.29 3.11
N VAL A 42 -2.69 -19.47 2.77
CA VAL A 42 -1.38 -19.94 3.24
C VAL A 42 -0.25 -19.03 2.74
N PHE A 43 -0.33 -18.55 1.50
CA PHE A 43 0.61 -17.56 0.97
C PHE A 43 0.57 -16.26 1.75
N VAL A 44 -0.63 -15.73 2.05
CA VAL A 44 -0.75 -14.53 2.88
C VAL A 44 -0.18 -14.78 4.28
N TRP A 45 -0.48 -15.91 4.91
CA TRP A 45 0.16 -16.31 6.18
C TRP A 45 1.68 -16.31 6.07
N TRP A 46 2.23 -16.89 4.99
CA TRP A 46 3.67 -17.02 4.78
C TRP A 46 4.36 -15.66 4.64
N VAL A 47 3.74 -14.72 3.91
CA VAL A 47 4.25 -13.35 3.78
C VAL A 47 4.36 -12.69 5.16
N PHE A 48 3.32 -12.82 5.98
CA PHE A 48 3.32 -12.27 7.35
C PHE A 48 4.29 -13.01 8.27
N TRP A 49 4.46 -14.33 8.12
CA TRP A 49 5.46 -15.11 8.84
C TRP A 49 6.88 -14.67 8.51
N LYS A 50 7.19 -14.56 7.21
CA LYS A 50 8.50 -14.13 6.72
C LYS A 50 8.86 -12.71 7.17
N ALA A 51 7.84 -11.86 7.35
CA ALA A 51 7.99 -10.52 7.90
C ALA A 51 8.18 -10.48 9.43
N GLY A 52 7.96 -11.58 10.16
CA GLY A 52 7.88 -11.55 11.62
C GLY A 52 6.62 -10.84 12.14
N ALA A 53 5.53 -10.88 11.37
CA ALA A 53 4.30 -10.10 11.58
C ALA A 53 3.05 -10.96 11.85
N LEU A 54 3.19 -12.21 12.28
CA LEU A 54 2.04 -13.13 12.44
C LEU A 54 0.93 -12.59 13.34
N ALA A 55 1.26 -11.75 14.33
CA ALA A 55 0.28 -11.04 15.16
C ALA A 55 -0.77 -10.28 14.33
N LEU A 56 -0.37 -9.74 13.18
CA LEU A 56 -1.22 -8.95 12.28
C LEU A 56 -2.05 -9.78 11.31
N PHE A 57 -1.75 -11.08 11.16
CA PHE A 57 -2.46 -11.98 10.24
C PHE A 57 -3.65 -12.69 10.89
N TYR A 58 -3.48 -13.29 12.06
CA TYR A 58 -4.57 -14.03 12.74
C TYR A 58 -4.29 -14.09 14.25
N GLY A 59 -3.84 -12.96 14.82
CA GLY A 59 -3.42 -12.87 16.21
C GLY A 59 -2.23 -13.78 16.54
N GLY A 60 -1.34 -14.02 15.58
CA GLY A 60 -0.19 -14.92 15.74
C GLY A 60 -0.46 -16.37 15.33
N LYS A 61 -1.73 -16.74 15.08
CA LYS A 61 -2.15 -18.11 14.80
C LYS A 61 -2.06 -18.44 13.30
N LYS A 62 -2.33 -19.70 12.99
CA LYS A 62 -2.39 -20.27 11.63
C LYS A 62 -3.85 -20.46 11.20
N THR A 63 -4.18 -20.07 9.97
CA THR A 63 -5.39 -20.52 9.27
C THR A 63 -5.11 -20.58 7.77
N ALA A 64 -5.61 -21.62 7.10
CA ALA A 64 -5.56 -21.77 5.65
C ALA A 64 -6.91 -21.42 4.99
N TYR A 65 -7.92 -21.04 5.78
CA TYR A 65 -9.29 -20.85 5.30
C TYR A 65 -9.70 -19.37 5.28
N CYS A 66 -10.00 -18.86 4.07
CA CYS A 66 -10.31 -17.45 3.84
C CYS A 66 -11.51 -16.93 4.69
N PRO A 67 -12.63 -17.66 4.84
CA PRO A 67 -13.74 -17.21 5.68
C PRO A 67 -13.37 -17.09 7.16
N THR A 68 -12.55 -18.01 7.69
CA THR A 68 -12.05 -17.92 9.08
C THR A 68 -11.24 -16.64 9.27
N LEU A 69 -10.31 -16.35 8.35
CA LEU A 69 -9.49 -15.15 8.39
C LEU A 69 -10.34 -13.88 8.32
N LYS A 70 -11.26 -13.81 7.34
CA LYS A 70 -12.19 -12.68 7.19
C LYS A 70 -13.03 -12.45 8.45
N ASN A 71 -13.56 -13.53 9.03
CA ASN A 71 -14.45 -13.45 10.19
C ASN A 71 -13.72 -12.96 11.44
N TYR A 72 -12.45 -13.34 11.61
CA TYR A 72 -11.62 -12.86 12.71
C TYR A 72 -11.41 -11.34 12.66
N HIS A 73 -11.17 -10.80 11.46
CA HIS A 73 -10.88 -9.38 11.26
C HIS A 73 -12.12 -8.50 11.04
N LYS A 74 -13.31 -8.93 11.44
CA LYS A 74 -14.55 -8.11 11.32
C LYS A 74 -14.40 -6.72 11.96
N GLY A 75 -13.67 -6.61 13.08
CA GLY A 75 -13.40 -5.34 13.77
C GLY A 75 -12.39 -4.42 13.06
N GLN A 76 -11.67 -4.92 12.06
CA GLN A 76 -10.67 -4.18 11.25
C GLN A 76 -11.13 -4.03 9.79
N ALA A 77 -12.42 -4.22 9.52
CA ALA A 77 -12.95 -4.26 8.17
C ALA A 77 -12.78 -2.91 7.45
N VAL A 78 -12.32 -2.96 6.20
CA VAL A 78 -12.24 -1.82 5.28
C VAL A 78 -13.36 -1.90 4.25
N LYS A 79 -13.95 -0.74 3.92
CA LYS A 79 -14.96 -0.60 2.87
C LYS A 79 -14.60 0.55 1.93
N GLY A 80 -14.27 0.24 0.68
CA GLY A 80 -14.16 1.21 -0.41
C GLY A 80 -12.87 2.05 -0.48
N ASP A 81 -12.22 2.35 0.64
CA ASP A 81 -10.90 3.01 0.67
C ASP A 81 -9.78 1.98 0.88
N TYR A 82 -9.60 1.08 -0.09
CA TYR A 82 -8.54 0.06 -0.02
C TYR A 82 -7.18 0.70 -0.22
N ARG A 83 -6.20 0.28 0.58
CA ARG A 83 -4.84 0.84 0.61
C ARG A 83 -3.79 -0.25 0.44
N PRO A 84 -2.58 0.10 -0.03
CA PRO A 84 -1.46 -0.83 -0.05
C PRO A 84 -1.28 -1.52 1.31
N GLY A 85 -1.18 -2.85 1.30
CA GLY A 85 -1.04 -3.72 2.47
C GLY A 85 -2.35 -4.20 3.09
N ASP A 86 -3.52 -3.74 2.65
CA ASP A 86 -4.80 -4.33 3.05
C ASP A 86 -4.87 -5.79 2.56
N VAL A 87 -5.47 -6.67 3.36
CA VAL A 87 -5.74 -8.06 2.96
C VAL A 87 -7.17 -8.13 2.45
N VAL A 88 -7.33 -8.52 1.19
CA VAL A 88 -8.58 -8.41 0.43
C VAL A 88 -9.11 -9.79 0.13
N PHE A 89 -10.39 -10.01 0.40
CA PHE A 89 -11.09 -11.25 0.13
C PHE A 89 -11.98 -11.13 -1.10
N PHE A 90 -12.01 -12.19 -1.89
CA PHE A 90 -12.74 -12.24 -3.14
C PHE A 90 -13.73 -13.40 -3.20
N ASN A 91 -14.75 -13.20 -4.03
CA ASN A 91 -15.60 -14.26 -4.56
C ASN A 91 -15.88 -13.99 -6.04
N PHE A 92 -15.50 -14.93 -6.90
CA PHE A 92 -15.63 -14.79 -8.35
C PHE A 92 -16.93 -15.35 -8.91
N ASN A 93 -17.65 -16.15 -8.10
CA ASN A 93 -18.91 -16.79 -8.47
C ASN A 93 -20.15 -16.04 -7.94
N GLY A 94 -19.95 -14.88 -7.31
CA GLY A 94 -21.01 -14.11 -6.66
C GLY A 94 -21.27 -14.53 -5.20
N GLY A 95 -22.03 -13.71 -4.48
CA GLY A 95 -22.28 -13.89 -3.05
C GLY A 95 -21.22 -13.23 -2.14
N SER A 96 -21.28 -13.54 -0.84
CA SER A 96 -20.49 -12.84 0.20
C SER A 96 -19.43 -13.71 0.88
N ASN A 97 -19.38 -15.02 0.59
CA ASN A 97 -18.39 -15.94 1.13
C ASN A 97 -16.99 -15.64 0.57
N ALA A 98 -15.95 -15.67 1.40
CA ALA A 98 -14.57 -15.44 0.96
C ALA A 98 -13.99 -16.72 0.34
N ALA A 99 -13.88 -16.76 -0.98
CA ALA A 99 -13.31 -17.90 -1.72
C ALA A 99 -11.81 -17.75 -1.98
N HIS A 100 -11.29 -16.52 -2.02
CA HIS A 100 -9.89 -16.23 -2.31
C HIS A 100 -9.41 -15.02 -1.52
N VAL A 101 -8.09 -14.85 -1.40
CA VAL A 101 -7.48 -13.73 -0.67
C VAL A 101 -6.17 -13.29 -1.31
N GLY A 102 -5.91 -11.99 -1.31
CA GLY A 102 -4.67 -11.38 -1.78
C GLY A 102 -4.31 -10.11 -1.00
N ILE A 103 -3.09 -9.61 -1.22
CA ILE A 103 -2.59 -8.40 -0.54
C ILE A 103 -2.69 -7.23 -1.52
N CYS A 104 -3.41 -6.17 -1.14
CA CYS A 104 -3.63 -4.97 -1.95
C CYS A 104 -2.29 -4.27 -2.23
N GLU A 105 -1.97 -4.07 -3.50
CA GLU A 105 -0.85 -3.26 -3.97
C GLU A 105 -1.30 -1.88 -4.42
N SER A 106 -2.48 -1.76 -5.04
CA SER A 106 -3.07 -0.48 -5.44
C SER A 106 -4.60 -0.55 -5.61
N TRP A 107 -5.23 0.62 -5.51
CA TRP A 107 -6.68 0.81 -5.67
C TRP A 107 -6.95 2.10 -6.43
N ASP A 108 -7.73 2.04 -7.50
CA ASP A 108 -8.08 3.19 -8.34
C ASP A 108 -9.53 3.67 -8.18
N GLY A 109 -10.28 3.08 -7.23
CA GLY A 109 -11.71 3.35 -7.02
C GLY A 109 -12.65 2.37 -7.73
N ALA A 110 -12.18 1.70 -8.78
CA ALA A 110 -12.96 0.73 -9.56
C ALA A 110 -12.31 -0.66 -9.59
N TYR A 111 -10.99 -0.72 -9.64
CA TYR A 111 -10.18 -1.91 -9.72
C TYR A 111 -9.14 -1.95 -8.61
N ILE A 112 -9.00 -3.13 -8.04
CA ILE A 112 -7.97 -3.44 -7.06
C ILE A 112 -6.88 -4.26 -7.72
N THR A 113 -5.63 -3.89 -7.49
CA THR A 113 -4.46 -4.69 -7.85
C THR A 113 -3.96 -5.37 -6.59
N THR A 114 -3.85 -6.70 -6.61
CA THR A 114 -3.34 -7.51 -5.50
C THR A 114 -2.14 -8.33 -5.93
N ILE A 115 -1.40 -8.82 -4.94
CA ILE A 115 -0.49 -9.96 -5.08
C ILE A 115 -1.10 -11.13 -4.33
N ASP A 116 -1.26 -12.24 -5.03
CA ASP A 116 -2.08 -13.38 -4.62
C ASP A 116 -1.29 -14.66 -4.82
N GLY A 117 -1.46 -15.62 -3.93
CA GLY A 117 -1.05 -17.01 -4.16
C GLY A 117 -2.17 -17.84 -4.76
N ASN A 118 -1.83 -18.95 -5.37
CA ASN A 118 -2.76 -19.92 -5.96
C ASN A 118 -3.72 -19.33 -7.01
N THR A 119 -3.20 -18.54 -7.95
CA THR A 119 -3.99 -17.94 -9.03
C THR A 119 -3.28 -18.11 -10.39
N ALA A 120 -4.01 -17.92 -11.48
CA ALA A 120 -3.54 -18.02 -12.87
C ALA A 120 -4.31 -17.03 -13.76
N PRO A 121 -3.80 -16.72 -14.97
CA PRO A 121 -4.52 -15.89 -15.94
C PRO A 121 -5.96 -16.35 -16.21
N ASN A 122 -6.17 -17.67 -16.26
CA ASN A 122 -7.43 -18.34 -16.57
C ASN A 122 -8.13 -18.95 -15.33
N ASN A 123 -7.57 -18.81 -14.12
CA ASN A 123 -8.17 -19.34 -12.90
C ASN A 123 -7.86 -18.42 -11.71
N GLU A 124 -8.87 -17.67 -11.28
CA GLU A 124 -8.68 -16.64 -10.25
C GLU A 124 -8.43 -17.20 -8.85
N ALA A 125 -8.88 -18.41 -8.53
CA ALA A 125 -8.91 -18.93 -7.16
C ALA A 125 -8.09 -20.21 -6.92
N ASN A 126 -7.63 -20.89 -7.97
CA ASN A 126 -6.88 -22.14 -7.86
C ASN A 126 -5.95 -22.37 -9.06
N GLY A 127 -5.13 -21.37 -9.40
CA GLY A 127 -4.29 -21.39 -10.59
C GLY A 127 -2.82 -21.78 -10.36
N GLY A 128 -2.43 -22.07 -9.12
CA GLY A 128 -1.12 -22.65 -8.82
C GLY A 128 0.09 -21.71 -9.00
N ALA A 129 -0.09 -20.40 -9.07
CA ALA A 129 1.01 -19.44 -9.10
C ALA A 129 0.80 -18.24 -8.16
N VAL A 130 1.90 -17.59 -7.78
CA VAL A 130 1.89 -16.24 -7.21
C VAL A 130 1.85 -15.24 -8.35
N MET A 131 0.85 -14.38 -8.38
CA MET A 131 0.70 -13.39 -9.44
C MET A 131 0.24 -12.04 -8.91
N ARG A 132 0.57 -11.01 -9.68
CA ARG A 132 -0.11 -9.72 -9.61
C ARG A 132 -1.42 -9.79 -10.38
N ARG A 133 -2.55 -9.50 -9.74
CA ARG A 133 -3.89 -9.58 -10.34
C ARG A 133 -4.63 -8.27 -10.21
N ARG A 134 -5.27 -7.81 -11.29
CA ARG A 134 -6.14 -6.62 -11.28
C ARG A 134 -7.59 -7.07 -11.43
N ARG A 135 -8.45 -6.73 -10.48
CA ARG A 135 -9.85 -7.21 -10.42
C ARG A 135 -10.84 -6.09 -10.14
N ALA A 136 -12.03 -6.21 -10.71
CA ALA A 136 -13.11 -5.26 -10.51
C ALA A 136 -13.65 -5.32 -9.07
N ARG A 137 -14.08 -4.16 -8.55
CA ARG A 137 -14.69 -3.99 -7.21
C ARG A 137 -15.76 -5.04 -6.88
N LYS A 138 -16.56 -5.45 -7.88
CA LYS A 138 -17.69 -6.39 -7.72
C LYS A 138 -17.29 -7.74 -7.13
N TYR A 139 -16.04 -8.15 -7.26
CA TYR A 139 -15.54 -9.41 -6.73
C TYR A 139 -15.07 -9.31 -5.28
N ILE A 140 -14.92 -8.11 -4.73
CA ILE A 140 -14.44 -7.91 -3.36
C ILE A 140 -15.60 -8.17 -2.40
N VAL A 141 -15.43 -9.17 -1.52
CA VAL A 141 -16.43 -9.55 -0.51
C VAL A 141 -16.03 -9.14 0.91
N GLY A 142 -14.86 -8.52 1.05
CA GLY A 142 -14.37 -7.91 2.28
C GLY A 142 -12.89 -7.60 2.18
N ALA A 143 -12.40 -6.79 3.11
CA ALA A 143 -10.98 -6.60 3.34
C ALA A 143 -10.76 -6.25 4.81
N TYR A 144 -9.56 -6.48 5.31
CA TYR A 144 -9.13 -5.89 6.58
C TYR A 144 -7.82 -5.14 6.39
N ARG A 145 -7.64 -4.14 7.25
CA ARG A 145 -6.40 -3.39 7.35
C ARG A 145 -5.63 -3.88 8.57
N PRO A 146 -4.51 -4.62 8.38
CA PRO A 146 -3.66 -5.00 9.50
C PRO A 146 -3.16 -3.74 10.22
N ASP A 147 -3.04 -3.82 11.54
CA ASP A 147 -2.58 -2.71 12.37
C ASP A 147 -1.06 -2.54 12.27
N TYR A 148 -0.60 -2.11 11.09
CA TYR A 148 0.81 -1.87 10.84
C TYR A 148 1.32 -0.74 11.75
N GLN A 149 2.52 -0.91 12.30
CA GLN A 149 3.20 0.18 13.01
C GLN A 149 3.32 1.38 12.07
N GLY A 150 2.73 2.51 12.46
CA GLY A 150 2.64 3.72 11.65
C GLY A 150 1.31 3.95 10.93
N GLN A 151 0.34 3.04 11.07
CA GLN A 151 -1.06 3.31 10.72
C GLN A 151 -1.80 3.86 11.94
N ILE A 152 -1.92 5.17 12.01
CA ILE A 152 -2.75 5.82 13.03
C ILE A 152 -4.20 5.78 12.55
N LYS A 153 -5.13 5.44 13.47
CA LYS A 153 -6.55 5.87 13.41
C LYS A 153 -6.61 7.38 13.07
N PRO A 154 -7.66 7.89 12.43
CA PRO A 154 -7.74 9.31 12.10
C PRO A 154 -7.83 10.14 13.39
N ASP A 155 -6.67 10.54 13.92
CA ASP A 155 -6.29 11.88 14.39
C ASP A 155 -4.88 11.83 15.04
N VAL A 156 -4.00 12.77 14.65
CA VAL A 156 -2.62 13.07 15.15
C VAL A 156 -1.49 12.07 14.69
N PRO A 157 -0.18 12.43 14.62
CA PRO A 157 0.67 12.37 13.41
C PRO A 157 1.59 11.12 13.27
N ALA A 158 1.77 10.69 12.02
CA ALA A 158 2.36 9.43 11.55
C ALA A 158 3.74 9.03 12.16
N SER A 159 3.81 7.83 12.74
CA SER A 159 5.07 7.16 13.13
C SER A 159 5.47 6.09 12.10
N GLY A 160 6.11 6.56 11.02
CA GLY A 160 6.94 5.78 10.10
C GLY A 160 8.20 6.57 9.71
N VAL A 161 8.58 7.52 10.58
CA VAL A 161 9.62 8.51 10.38
C VAL A 161 10.83 8.06 11.20
N THR A 162 11.83 7.49 10.56
CA THR A 162 13.12 7.23 11.23
C THR A 162 13.94 8.51 11.33
N GLU A 163 13.63 9.52 10.50
CA GLU A 163 14.31 10.81 10.43
C GLU A 163 13.38 11.87 9.84
N GLU A 164 13.44 13.11 10.35
CA GLU A 164 12.69 14.24 9.80
C GLU A 164 13.64 15.30 9.22
N LYS A 165 13.37 15.74 8.00
CA LYS A 165 14.08 16.84 7.32
C LYS A 165 13.11 17.97 7.03
N LYS A 166 13.32 19.11 7.68
CA LYS A 166 12.55 20.33 7.47
C LYS A 166 13.36 21.34 6.65
N ALA A 167 12.66 22.05 5.79
CA ALA A 167 13.18 23.23 5.13
C ALA A 167 13.58 24.29 6.17
N ALA A 168 14.70 24.96 5.91
CA ALA A 168 15.11 26.12 6.70
C ALA A 168 14.28 27.36 6.36
N GLY A 169 13.76 27.43 5.13
CA GLY A 169 12.85 28.49 4.71
C GLY A 169 11.47 28.34 5.32
N VAL A 170 10.81 29.48 5.55
CA VAL A 170 9.42 29.56 6.02
C VAL A 170 8.50 30.02 4.89
N ALA A 171 7.26 29.53 4.88
CA ALA A 171 6.27 29.99 3.93
C ALA A 171 5.83 31.41 4.28
N LYS A 172 5.67 32.28 3.27
CA LYS A 172 5.32 33.69 3.45
C LYS A 172 3.82 33.98 3.39
N ALA A 173 3.02 33.03 2.90
CA ALA A 173 1.58 33.23 2.70
C ALA A 173 0.80 31.95 3.02
N LEU A 174 -0.50 32.14 3.30
CA LEU A 174 -1.48 31.08 3.53
C LEU A 174 -2.69 31.33 2.62
N ASP A 175 -3.04 30.34 1.82
CA ASP A 175 -4.31 30.26 1.11
C ASP A 175 -4.94 28.88 1.37
N LYS A 176 -6.07 28.86 2.08
CA LYS A 176 -6.78 27.62 2.42
C LYS A 176 -7.31 26.90 1.18
N SER A 177 -7.52 27.60 0.08
CA SER A 177 -7.91 26.99 -1.20
C SER A 177 -6.82 26.06 -1.75
N LEU A 178 -5.55 26.30 -1.39
CA LEU A 178 -4.40 25.47 -1.75
C LEU A 178 -4.16 24.32 -0.76
N ALA A 179 -4.94 24.23 0.33
CA ALA A 179 -4.84 23.10 1.24
C ALA A 179 -5.42 21.85 0.59
N GLY A 180 -4.72 20.74 0.67
CA GLY A 180 -5.15 19.49 0.05
C GLY A 180 -4.02 18.52 -0.21
N THR A 181 -4.37 17.42 -0.84
CA THR A 181 -3.40 16.44 -1.31
C THR A 181 -3.08 16.74 -2.76
N TYR A 182 -1.81 16.62 -3.13
CA TYR A 182 -1.33 16.83 -4.48
C TYR A 182 -0.56 15.61 -4.96
N VAL A 183 -0.51 15.41 -6.27
CA VAL A 183 0.26 14.37 -6.95
C VAL A 183 1.35 15.04 -7.80
N VAL A 184 2.57 14.53 -7.70
CA VAL A 184 3.71 14.96 -8.53
C VAL A 184 3.47 14.58 -9.99
N THR A 185 3.51 15.56 -10.89
CA THR A 185 3.29 15.36 -12.33
C THR A 185 4.57 15.32 -13.17
N ALA A 186 5.68 15.84 -12.65
CA ALA A 186 6.97 15.90 -13.35
C ALA A 186 7.52 14.51 -13.69
N GLY A 187 7.83 14.28 -14.98
CA GLY A 187 8.34 13.00 -15.50
C GLY A 187 9.68 12.57 -14.87
N SER A 188 10.60 13.50 -14.70
CA SER A 188 11.91 13.28 -14.06
C SER A 188 11.88 13.30 -12.53
N GLY A 189 10.69 13.39 -11.92
CA GLY A 189 10.52 13.65 -10.50
C GLY A 189 10.62 15.14 -10.14
N LEU A 190 10.19 15.46 -8.92
CA LEU A 190 10.09 16.82 -8.41
C LEU A 190 10.91 16.98 -7.13
N HIS A 191 11.76 18.01 -7.10
CA HIS A 191 12.54 18.34 -5.92
C HIS A 191 11.67 18.89 -4.80
N ILE A 192 11.82 18.34 -3.59
CA ILE A 192 11.42 18.99 -2.35
C ILE A 192 12.63 19.74 -1.79
N ARG A 193 12.51 21.06 -1.67
CA ARG A 193 13.63 21.97 -1.41
C ARG A 193 13.57 22.58 -0.01
N SER A 194 14.74 23.00 0.49
CA SER A 194 14.90 23.65 1.79
C SER A 194 14.37 25.09 1.86
N GLY A 195 13.84 25.61 0.75
CA GLY A 195 13.20 26.92 0.64
C GLY A 195 12.47 27.06 -0.69
N ALA A 196 11.66 28.10 -0.85
CA ALA A 196 10.99 28.41 -2.10
C ALA A 196 11.99 28.91 -3.17
N GLY A 197 11.93 28.33 -4.37
CA GLY A 197 12.77 28.69 -5.51
C GLY A 197 13.69 27.57 -5.98
N ALA A 198 13.97 27.53 -7.29
CA ALA A 198 14.77 26.47 -7.92
C ALA A 198 16.24 26.46 -7.46
N GLY A 199 16.78 27.61 -7.02
CA GLY A 199 18.14 27.72 -6.49
C GLY A 199 18.31 27.25 -5.05
N LYS A 200 17.25 26.83 -4.36
CA LYS A 200 17.33 26.33 -2.98
C LYS A 200 17.76 24.87 -2.95
N ALA A 201 18.48 24.47 -1.91
CA ALA A 201 19.02 23.12 -1.80
C ALA A 201 17.92 22.07 -1.90
N SER A 202 18.16 21.03 -2.70
CA SER A 202 17.27 19.88 -2.82
C SER A 202 17.47 18.95 -1.62
N MET A 203 16.40 18.65 -0.90
CA MET A 203 16.43 17.69 0.20
C MET A 203 16.15 16.26 -0.29
N ALA A 204 15.27 16.11 -1.29
CA ALA A 204 15.00 14.86 -1.98
C ALA A 204 14.36 15.11 -3.36
N VAL A 205 14.34 14.08 -4.21
CA VAL A 205 13.60 14.06 -5.48
C VAL A 205 12.44 13.08 -5.35
N LEU A 206 11.22 13.58 -5.48
CA LEU A 206 9.97 12.82 -5.38
C LEU A 206 9.60 12.27 -6.76
N PRO A 207 9.45 10.94 -6.95
CA PRO A 207 9.03 10.37 -8.22
C PRO A 207 7.66 10.89 -8.70
N LYS A 208 7.41 10.85 -10.02
CA LYS A 208 6.07 11.08 -10.58
C LYS A 208 5.04 10.18 -9.90
N GLY A 209 3.86 10.71 -9.61
CA GLY A 209 2.80 9.99 -8.91
C GLY A 209 2.89 10.06 -7.38
N THR A 210 4.00 10.57 -6.81
CA THR A 210 4.12 10.74 -5.36
C THR A 210 3.04 11.68 -4.83
N ARG A 211 2.35 11.28 -3.76
CA ARG A 211 1.37 12.12 -3.07
C ARG A 211 2.06 12.96 -2.00
N VAL A 212 1.75 14.26 -1.99
CA VAL A 212 2.24 15.22 -0.99
C VAL A 212 1.06 15.96 -0.37
N ARG A 213 1.18 16.38 0.89
CA ARG A 213 0.14 17.16 1.58
C ARG A 213 0.55 18.63 1.67
N ASN A 214 -0.29 19.54 1.21
CA ASN A 214 -0.18 20.97 1.48
C ASN A 214 -1.27 21.38 2.49
N TYR A 215 -0.91 22.24 3.45
CA TYR A 215 -1.86 22.81 4.41
C TYR A 215 -2.33 24.24 4.02
N GLY A 216 -2.02 24.66 2.80
CA GLY A 216 -2.37 25.97 2.25
C GLY A 216 -1.22 26.98 2.29
N TYR A 217 -0.10 26.61 2.91
CA TYR A 217 1.07 27.49 3.01
C TYR A 217 1.87 27.48 1.70
N TYR A 218 2.29 28.66 1.26
CA TYR A 218 3.07 28.81 0.04
C TYR A 218 3.98 30.04 0.10
N THR A 219 4.83 30.16 -0.91
CA THR A 219 5.59 31.39 -1.19
C THR A 219 5.66 31.56 -2.70
N GLU A 220 5.30 32.74 -3.18
CA GLU A 220 5.47 33.05 -4.59
C GLU A 220 6.92 33.45 -4.88
N VAL A 221 7.49 32.85 -5.93
CA VAL A 221 8.80 33.22 -6.46
C VAL A 221 8.68 33.26 -7.98
N SER A 222 8.89 34.45 -8.55
CA SER A 222 8.82 34.67 -10.00
C SER A 222 7.50 34.19 -10.63
N GLY A 223 6.36 34.51 -9.99
CA GLY A 223 5.02 34.14 -10.47
C GLY A 223 4.66 32.65 -10.28
N VAL A 224 5.51 31.86 -9.62
CA VAL A 224 5.22 30.46 -9.31
C VAL A 224 4.94 30.31 -7.82
N ALA A 225 3.80 29.73 -7.49
CA ALA A 225 3.49 29.32 -6.12
C ALA A 225 4.35 28.10 -5.75
N TRP A 226 5.27 28.27 -4.81
CA TRP A 226 6.00 27.16 -4.19
C TRP A 226 5.23 26.71 -2.97
N LEU A 227 4.61 25.54 -3.07
CA LEU A 227 3.76 24.98 -2.01
C LEU A 227 4.64 24.39 -0.91
N TYR A 228 4.29 24.69 0.34
CA TYR A 228 4.93 24.12 1.51
C TYR A 228 4.26 22.80 1.87
N VAL A 229 4.92 21.70 1.50
CA VAL A 229 4.33 20.36 1.51
C VAL A 229 5.04 19.43 2.49
N GLN A 230 4.30 18.42 2.93
CA GLN A 230 4.81 17.32 3.73
C GLN A 230 4.63 15.99 2.99
N VAL A 231 5.65 15.15 3.05
CA VAL A 231 5.65 13.79 2.46
C VAL A 231 6.63 12.89 3.20
N THR A 232 6.28 11.60 3.34
CA THR A 232 7.24 10.57 3.75
C THR A 232 7.78 9.89 2.51
N HIS A 233 9.10 9.92 2.33
CA HIS A 233 9.77 9.28 1.19
C HIS A 233 10.98 8.50 1.70
N ARG A 234 11.03 7.20 1.39
CA ARG A 234 12.11 6.29 1.83
C ARG A 234 12.38 6.36 3.34
N GLY A 235 11.33 6.39 4.17
CA GLY A 235 11.43 6.41 5.63
C GLY A 235 11.75 7.77 6.27
N VAL A 236 11.99 8.81 5.46
CA VAL A 236 12.25 10.17 5.94
C VAL A 236 11.03 11.05 5.72
N ARG A 237 10.60 11.78 6.75
CA ARG A 237 9.56 12.80 6.62
C ARG A 237 10.20 14.10 6.16
N TYR A 238 9.84 14.54 4.97
CA TYR A 238 10.25 15.83 4.44
C TYR A 238 9.13 16.83 4.63
N THR A 239 9.47 17.99 5.18
CA THR A 239 8.61 19.18 5.15
C THR A 239 9.37 20.29 4.43
N GLY A 240 8.91 20.72 3.26
CA GLY A 240 9.65 21.69 2.44
C GLY A 240 8.88 22.19 1.24
N PHE A 241 9.59 22.78 0.26
CA PHE A 241 8.95 23.47 -0.85
C PHE A 241 9.03 22.69 -2.15
N CYS A 242 7.90 22.58 -2.83
CA CYS A 242 7.80 22.05 -4.19
C CYS A 242 7.21 23.13 -5.11
N SER A 243 7.66 23.20 -6.36
CA SER A 243 7.02 24.07 -7.35
C SER A 243 5.61 23.58 -7.64
N GLY A 244 4.61 24.46 -7.48
CA GLY A 244 3.20 24.16 -7.76
C GLY A 244 2.93 23.83 -9.23
N GLN A 245 3.79 24.24 -10.16
CA GLN A 245 3.68 23.91 -11.59
C GLN A 245 3.70 22.39 -11.85
N TYR A 246 4.32 21.62 -10.95
CA TYR A 246 4.49 20.17 -11.09
C TYR A 246 3.67 19.38 -10.07
N LEU A 247 2.63 20.02 -9.51
CA LEU A 247 1.72 19.42 -8.55
C LEU A 247 0.28 19.59 -9.05
N SER A 248 -0.45 18.47 -9.14
CA SER A 248 -1.89 18.48 -9.43
C SER A 248 -2.68 18.13 -8.17
N LYS A 249 -3.68 18.94 -7.84
CA LYS A 249 -4.53 18.72 -6.65
C LYS A 249 -5.47 17.54 -6.90
N VAL A 250 -5.69 16.71 -5.87
CA VAL A 250 -6.55 15.51 -5.89
C VAL A 250 -7.49 15.45 -4.70
#